data_AF-A0AA50PZ55-F1
#
_entry.id   AF-A0AA50PZ55-F1
#
_cell.length_a   1.000
_cell.length_b   1.000
_cell.length_c   1.000
_cell.angle_alpha   90.00
_cell.angle_beta   90.00
_cell.angle_gamma   90.00
#
_symmetry.space_group_name_H-M   'P 1'
#
loop_
_entity.id
_entity.type
_entity.pdbx_description
1 polymer ?
#
loop_
_entity_poly.entity_id
_entity_poly.type
_entity_poly.pdbx_seq_one_letter_code
_entity_poly.pdbx_strand_id
1 'polypeptide(L)'
;YDIGRRKLLRKCENRHIPNFIADIKTIRQRIFVSDVQESIFCVKYKKRENQLIIFADDTNPRWITNSCILDYDTVAMSDKFGNIAIMRLPHSITDDVDEDPTGNKALWDRG
;
A
#
# COMPACT_ATOMS: atom_id res chain seq x y z
N TYR A 1 -5.50 -1.51 13.35
CA TYR A 1 -6.26 -1.36 14.61
C TYR A 1 -5.83 -2.44 15.58
N ASP A 2 -6.13 -2.27 16.86
CA ASP A 2 -5.89 -3.25 17.92
C ASP A 2 -7.14 -3.39 18.80
N ILE A 3 -7.24 -4.49 19.54
CA ILE A 3 -8.40 -4.78 20.37
C ILE A 3 -8.37 -3.93 21.65
N GLY A 4 -9.49 -3.27 21.95
CA GLY A 4 -9.70 -2.56 23.21
C GLY A 4 -10.95 -3.07 23.91
N ARG A 5 -11.03 -2.91 25.23
CA ARG A 5 -12.15 -3.42 26.05
C ARG A 5 -13.53 -2.88 25.65
N ARG A 6 -13.58 -1.68 25.05
CA ARG A 6 -14.83 -1.00 24.68
C ARG A 6 -14.91 -0.63 23.19
N LYS A 7 -13.76 -0.48 22.52
CA LYS A 7 -13.68 -0.07 21.11
C LYS A 7 -12.36 -0.52 20.50
N LEU A 8 -12.31 -0.62 19.18
CA LEU A 8 -11.05 -0.80 18.46
C LEU A 8 -10.16 0.44 18.63
N LEU A 9 -8.89 0.20 18.92
CA LEU A 9 -7.89 1.26 19.12
C LEU A 9 -7.13 1.46 17.80
N ARG A 10 -7.25 2.66 17.23
CA ARG A 10 -6.45 3.05 16.06
C ARG A 10 -4.98 3.14 16.49
N LYS A 11 -4.10 2.45 15.76
CA LYS A 11 -2.64 2.45 16.03
C LYS A 11 -1.91 3.32 15.02
N CYS A 12 -2.18 3.11 13.75
CA CYS A 12 -1.67 3.90 12.64
C CYS A 12 -2.81 4.19 11.67
N GLU A 13 -2.61 5.18 10.81
CA GLU A 13 -3.46 5.44 9.64
C GLU A 13 -2.59 6.00 8.51
N ASN A 14 -3.05 5.81 7.27
CA ASN A 14 -2.52 6.48 6.09
C ASN A 14 -3.72 7.06 5.32
N ARG A 15 -3.62 8.32 4.90
CA ARG A 15 -4.68 9.06 4.20
C ARG A 15 -4.32 9.43 2.77
N HIS A 16 -3.23 8.87 2.24
CA HIS A 16 -2.71 9.16 0.90
C HIS A 16 -3.28 8.23 -0.18
N ILE A 17 -4.15 7.28 0.19
CA ILE A 17 -4.91 6.49 -0.77
C ILE A 17 -6.07 7.37 -1.31
N PRO A 18 -6.20 7.52 -2.64
CA PRO A 18 -6.95 8.63 -3.23
C PRO A 18 -8.48 8.50 -3.13
N ASN A 19 -9.06 7.34 -3.43
CA ASN A 19 -10.52 7.19 -3.52
C ASN A 19 -11.07 6.32 -2.38
N PHE A 20 -11.30 5.05 -2.66
CA PHE A 20 -11.98 4.12 -1.76
C PHE A 20 -11.30 2.76 -1.84
N ILE A 21 -11.00 2.21 -0.66
CA ILE A 21 -10.35 0.91 -0.54
C ILE A 21 -11.37 -0.18 -0.84
N ALA A 22 -11.22 -0.84 -1.98
CA ALA A 22 -12.07 -1.94 -2.43
C ALA A 22 -11.65 -3.29 -1.81
N ASP A 23 -10.35 -3.51 -1.65
CA ASP A 23 -9.79 -4.73 -1.06
C ASP A 23 -8.44 -4.46 -0.40
N ILE A 24 -8.09 -5.27 0.61
CA ILE A 24 -6.78 -5.24 1.28
C ILE A 24 -6.28 -6.68 1.42
N LYS A 25 -5.10 -6.95 0.89
CA LYS A 25 -4.40 -8.23 1.05
C LYS A 25 -3.02 -7.99 1.63
N THR A 26 -2.54 -8.91 2.46
CA THR A 26 -1.25 -8.75 3.13
C THR A 26 -0.38 -9.98 2.96
N ILE A 27 0.92 -9.76 2.79
CA ILE A 27 1.94 -10.82 2.80
C ILE A 27 3.16 -10.34 3.59
N ARG A 28 3.41 -10.99 4.72
CA ARG A 28 4.48 -10.62 5.67
C ARG A 28 4.41 -9.13 6.06
N GLN A 29 5.32 -8.30 5.56
CA GLN A 29 5.44 -6.87 5.89
C GLN A 29 4.81 -5.95 4.84
N ARG A 30 4.35 -6.51 3.71
CA ARG A 30 3.73 -5.78 2.62
C ARG A 30 2.22 -5.93 2.66
N ILE A 31 1.57 -4.84 2.31
CA ILE A 31 0.13 -4.68 2.25
C ILE A 31 -0.17 -4.19 0.84
N PHE A 32 -0.99 -4.92 0.11
CA PHE A 32 -1.52 -4.49 -1.18
C PHE A 32 -2.91 -3.93 -0.95
N VAL A 33 -3.08 -2.65 -1.25
CA VAL A 33 -4.33 -1.91 -1.10
C VAL A 33 -4.90 -1.70 -2.49
N SER A 34 -6.07 -2.28 -2.75
CA SER A 34 -6.78 -2.07 -4.01
C SER A 34 -7.69 -0.86 -3.88
N ASP A 35 -7.46 0.16 -4.70
CA ASP A 35 -8.38 1.29 -4.85
C ASP A 35 -9.46 0.95 -5.87
N VAL A 36 -10.65 1.53 -5.69
CA VAL A 36 -11.81 1.31 -6.56
C VAL A 36 -11.62 1.79 -8.00
N GLN A 37 -10.63 2.66 -8.26
CA GLN A 37 -10.35 3.26 -9.57
C GLN A 37 -8.86 3.34 -9.91
N GLU A 38 -7.99 3.53 -8.92
CA GLU A 38 -6.55 3.76 -9.11
C GLU A 38 -5.70 2.49 -8.95
N SER A 39 -6.24 1.31 -9.32
CA SER A 39 -5.51 0.03 -9.29
C SER A 39 -4.98 -0.34 -7.89
N ILE A 40 -3.76 -0.88 -7.79
CA ILE A 40 -3.16 -1.38 -6.54
C ILE A 40 -2.01 -0.49 -6.07
N PHE A 41 -2.05 -0.14 -4.79
CA PHE A 41 -0.97 0.49 -4.04
C PHE A 41 -0.23 -0.53 -3.17
N CYS A 42 1.09 -0.50 -3.21
CA CYS A 42 1.97 -1.30 -2.37
C CYS A 42 2.40 -0.49 -1.15
N VAL A 43 2.05 -1.00 0.04
CA VAL A 43 2.26 -0.33 1.32
C VAL A 43 3.14 -1.20 2.22
N LYS A 44 4.12 -0.58 2.89
CA LYS A 44 4.91 -1.23 3.94
C LYS A 44 4.45 -0.72 5.30
N TYR A 45 4.28 -1.64 6.25
CA TYR A 45 4.09 -1.29 7.65
C TYR A 45 5.42 -1.28 8.38
N LYS A 46 5.90 -0.08 8.74
CA LYS A 46 7.11 0.07 9.55
C LYS A 46 6.75 -0.01 11.03
N LYS A 47 7.07 -1.14 11.66
CA LYS A 47 6.66 -1.46 13.04
C LYS A 47 7.29 -0.54 14.10
N ARG A 48 8.50 -0.02 13.88
CA ARG A 48 9.21 0.82 14.85
C ARG A 48 8.56 2.21 14.95
N GLU A 49 8.25 2.79 13.80
CA GLU A 49 7.61 4.10 13.65
C GLU A 49 6.08 4.01 13.75
N ASN A 50 5.52 2.80 13.66
CA ASN A 50 4.07 2.55 13.60
C ASN A 50 3.43 3.37 12.46
N GLN A 51 4.06 3.33 11.29
CA GLN A 51 3.68 4.09 10.10
C GLN A 51 3.40 3.14 8.92
N LEU A 52 2.45 3.53 8.08
CA LEU A 52 2.13 2.88 6.82
C LEU A 52 2.64 3.77 5.69
N ILE A 53 3.55 3.26 4.87
CA ILE A 53 4.21 4.03 3.80
C ILE A 53 3.87 3.38 2.46
N ILE A 54 3.34 4.17 1.53
CA ILE A 54 3.15 3.75 0.13
C ILE A 54 4.52 3.84 -0.54
N PHE A 55 5.01 2.73 -1.11
CA PHE A 55 6.32 2.70 -1.75
C PHE A 55 6.25 2.42 -3.26
N ALA A 56 5.10 1.95 -3.76
CA ALA A 56 4.85 1.76 -5.18
C ALA A 56 3.35 1.78 -5.48
N ASP A 57 3.01 2.12 -6.72
CA ASP A 57 1.67 2.15 -7.30
C ASP A 57 1.71 1.58 -8.73
N ASP A 58 0.54 1.20 -9.26
CA ASP A 58 0.40 0.85 -10.67
C ASP A 58 0.34 2.12 -11.53
N THR A 59 0.83 2.02 -12.75
CA THR A 59 0.92 3.15 -13.69
C THR A 59 -0.39 3.43 -14.41
N ASN A 60 -1.36 2.51 -14.33
CA ASN A 60 -2.62 2.62 -15.05
C ASN A 60 -3.80 2.53 -14.07
N PRO A 61 -4.83 3.38 -14.23
CA PRO A 61 -6.06 3.25 -13.47
C PRO A 61 -6.77 1.93 -13.83
N ARG A 62 -7.32 1.26 -12.81
CA ARG A 62 -8.12 0.03 -12.93
C ARG A 62 -9.21 0.04 -11.90
N TRP A 63 -10.43 -0.28 -12.34
CA TRP A 63 -11.60 -0.32 -11.46
C TRP A 63 -11.68 -1.64 -10.71
N ILE A 64 -10.79 -1.84 -9.75
CA ILE A 64 -10.58 -3.14 -9.09
C ILE A 64 -11.84 -3.60 -8.35
N THR A 65 -12.14 -4.89 -8.50
CA THR A 65 -13.18 -5.61 -7.76
C THR A 65 -12.58 -6.57 -6.74
N ASN A 66 -11.50 -7.26 -7.10
CA ASN A 66 -10.83 -8.23 -6.23
C ASN A 66 -9.34 -8.36 -6.60
N SER A 67 -8.54 -8.82 -5.63
CA SER A 67 -7.11 -9.06 -5.79
C SER A 67 -6.69 -10.38 -5.14
N CYS A 68 -5.60 -10.97 -5.65
CA CYS A 68 -5.00 -12.19 -5.13
C CYS A 68 -3.48 -12.07 -5.17
N ILE A 69 -2.84 -12.26 -4.01
CA ILE A 69 -1.38 -12.29 -3.91
C ILE A 69 -0.89 -13.63 -4.47
N LEU A 70 -0.05 -13.58 -5.51
CA LEU A 70 0.53 -14.77 -6.13
C LEU A 70 1.88 -15.12 -5.49
N ASP A 71 2.69 -14.11 -5.20
CA ASP A 71 3.97 -14.23 -4.51
C ASP A 71 4.30 -12.92 -3.76
N TYR A 72 5.55 -12.74 -3.32
CA TYR A 72 5.93 -11.57 -2.52
C TYR A 72 5.94 -10.25 -3.31
N ASP A 73 6.08 -10.31 -4.63
CA ASP A 73 6.23 -9.17 -5.54
C ASP A 73 5.09 -9.08 -6.56
N THR A 74 4.19 -10.06 -6.61
CA THR A 74 3.22 -10.24 -7.70
C THR A 74 1.80 -10.38 -7.18
N VAL A 75 0.88 -9.59 -7.76
CA VAL A 75 -0.55 -9.61 -7.45
C VAL A 75 -1.36 -9.74 -8.73
N ALA A 76 -2.30 -10.68 -8.74
CA ALA A 76 -3.36 -10.75 -9.74
C ALA A 76 -4.56 -9.92 -9.30
N MET A 77 -5.25 -9.29 -10.25
CA MET A 77 -6.39 -8.44 -9.97
C MET A 77 -7.45 -8.57 -11.06
N SER A 78 -8.70 -8.39 -10.65
CA SER A 78 -9.86 -8.32 -11.55
C SER A 78 -10.51 -6.95 -11.45
N ASP A 79 -11.09 -6.46 -12.55
CA ASP A 79 -11.80 -5.18 -12.58
C ASP A 79 -13.30 -5.33 -12.86
N LYS A 80 -14.04 -4.20 -12.82
CA LYS A 80 -15.49 -4.14 -13.07
C LYS A 80 -15.89 -4.41 -14.52
N PHE A 81 -14.94 -4.36 -15.45
CA PHE A 81 -15.18 -4.53 -16.89
C PHE A 81 -14.85 -5.95 -17.37
N GLY A 82 -14.52 -6.86 -16.44
CA GLY A 82 -14.21 -8.25 -16.75
C GLY A 82 -12.77 -8.48 -17.18
N ASN A 83 -11.88 -7.50 -17.00
CA ASN A 83 -10.45 -7.69 -17.26
C ASN A 83 -9.77 -8.37 -16.08
N ILE A 84 -8.71 -9.11 -16.39
CA ILE A 84 -7.77 -9.68 -15.43
C ILE A 84 -6.38 -9.14 -15.76
N ALA A 85 -5.67 -8.66 -14.75
CA ALA A 85 -4.31 -8.17 -14.89
C ALA A 85 -3.39 -8.75 -13.81
N ILE A 86 -2.09 -8.75 -14.08
CA ILE A 86 -1.05 -9.12 -13.13
C ILE A 86 -0.11 -7.92 -13.02
N MET A 87 0.10 -7.45 -11.80
CA MET A 87 1.11 -6.44 -11.49
C MET A 87 2.24 -7.12 -10.73
N ARG A 88 3.48 -6.83 -11.15
CA ARG A 88 4.69 -7.34 -10.53
C ARG A 88 5.63 -6.17 -10.25
N LEU A 89 6.12 -6.11 -9.01
CA LEU A 89 7.15 -5.16 -8.62
C LEU A 89 8.50 -5.49 -9.29
N PRO A 90 9.28 -4.49 -9.70
CA PRO A 90 10.64 -4.71 -10.19
C PRO A 90 11.55 -5.32 -9.12
N HIS A 91 12.50 -6.17 -9.54
CA HIS A 91 13.46 -6.80 -8.61
C HIS A 91 14.36 -5.79 -7.87
N SER A 92 14.54 -4.60 -8.45
CA SER A 92 15.34 -3.51 -7.87
C SER A 92 14.54 -2.62 -6.92
N ILE A 93 13.26 -2.93 -6.65
CA ILE A 93 12.44 -2.11 -5.77
C ILE A 93 12.94 -2.21 -4.33
N THR A 94 12.97 -1.08 -3.63
CA THR A 94 13.24 -1.03 -2.19
C THR A 94 11.96 -0.62 -1.49
N ASP A 95 11.55 -1.35 -0.47
CA ASP A 95 10.40 -0.98 0.35
C ASP A 95 10.81 -0.19 1.62
N ASP A 96 12.11 0.06 1.81
CA ASP A 96 12.68 0.92 2.86
C ASP A 96 12.65 2.40 2.48
N VAL A 97 11.48 2.89 2.05
CA VAL A 97 11.27 4.31 1.75
C VAL A 97 10.96 5.07 3.03
N ASP A 98 11.71 6.14 3.32
CA ASP A 98 11.43 7.06 4.42
C ASP A 98 10.55 8.21 3.92
N GLU A 99 9.31 8.27 4.40
CA GLU A 99 8.46 9.46 4.28
C GLU A 99 8.66 10.27 5.56
N ASP A 100 9.51 11.30 5.54
CA ASP A 100 9.71 12.21 6.68
C ASP A 100 8.63 13.31 6.66
N PRO A 101 7.56 13.21 7.46
CA PRO A 101 6.49 14.19 7.47
C PRO A 101 6.91 15.48 8.21
N THR A 102 8.06 15.46 8.89
CA THR A 102 8.59 16.59 9.67
C THR A 102 9.57 17.44 8.87
N GLY A 103 10.04 16.96 7.72
CA GLY A 103 11.00 17.68 6.86
C GLY A 103 12.40 17.83 7.45
N ASN A 104 12.73 17.15 8.56
CA ASN A 104 14.01 17.27 9.24
C ASN A 104 15.17 16.67 8.44
N LYS A 105 14.95 15.63 7.63
CA LYS A 105 15.98 15.04 6.76
C LYS A 105 16.22 15.85 5.49
N ALA A 106 15.22 16.59 4.98
CA ALA A 106 15.35 17.40 3.76
C ALA A 106 16.35 18.57 3.90
N LEU A 107 16.69 18.97 5.14
CA LEU A 107 17.70 19.98 5.43
C LEU A 107 19.15 19.51 5.20
N TRP A 108 19.41 18.19 5.21
CA TRP A 108 20.76 17.64 5.12
C TRP A 108 21.14 17.12 3.73
N ASP A 109 20.16 16.84 2.86
CA ASP A 109 20.40 16.40 1.47
C ASP A 109 20.71 17.54 0.48
N ARG A 110 20.82 18.79 0.95
CA ARG A 110 21.19 19.97 0.13
C ARG A 110 22.63 20.45 0.32
N GLY A 111 23.47 19.66 1.00
CA GLY A 111 24.88 19.95 1.25
C GLY A 111 25.81 19.29 0.24
#